data_AF-A0AAV8HIL1-F1
#
_entry.id   AF-A0AAV8HIL1-F1
#
_cell.length_a   1.000
_cell.length_b   1.000
_cell.length_c   1.000
_cell.angle_alpha   90.00
_cell.angle_beta   90.00
_cell.angle_gamma   90.00
#
_symmetry.space_group_name_H-M   'P 1'
#
loop_
_entity.id
_entity.type
_entity.pdbx_description
1 polymer ?
#
loop_
_entity_poly.entity_id
_entity_poly.type
_entity_poly.pdbx_seq_one_letter_code
_entity_poly.pdbx_strand_id
1 'polypeptide(L)'
;MKMEYSFLVLIHTYCLKTTVMIQIQIICCDILFQKSIFRNIQCESARDERGREGEREGSQMAAAISPAMGPHNVFVYGTLMADEVLHVLLTRVPSSSPALLPNFHRLSIKGRVYPAILAKENKTVSGKVLKGLTDAELEMLDTFEDERYIRKSVEISLDKSEKLLAEAYVWSNVDDPDLYGEWVFEEWKRLHINDYITKTKNFMERIGGA
;
A
#
# COMPACT_ATOMS: atom_id res chain seq x y z
N MET A 1 6.57 -17.19 47.71
CA MET A 1 7.36 -16.56 46.61
C MET A 1 6.88 -16.99 45.21
N LYS A 2 5.57 -16.98 44.94
CA LYS A 2 4.96 -17.28 43.61
C LYS A 2 3.82 -16.32 43.22
N MET A 3 3.46 -15.38 44.09
CA MET A 3 2.32 -14.46 43.87
C MET A 3 2.71 -13.15 43.16
N GLU A 4 3.98 -12.74 43.22
CA GLU A 4 4.43 -11.48 42.58
C GLU A 4 4.69 -11.62 41.07
N TYR A 5 5.02 -12.83 40.59
CA TYR A 5 5.24 -13.08 39.16
C TYR A 5 3.96 -13.00 38.32
N SER A 6 2.79 -13.34 38.91
CA SER A 6 1.53 -13.32 38.18
C SER A 6 1.00 -11.89 37.97
N PHE A 7 1.31 -10.98 38.91
CA PHE A 7 0.89 -9.57 38.84
C PHE A 7 1.70 -8.78 37.80
N LEU A 8 3.01 -9.02 37.69
CA LEU A 8 3.84 -8.40 36.65
C LEU A 8 3.47 -8.85 35.23
N VAL A 9 3.14 -10.13 35.02
CA VAL A 9 2.69 -10.63 33.71
C VAL A 9 1.34 -10.02 33.33
N LEU A 10 0.43 -9.84 34.29
CA LEU A 10 -0.84 -9.16 34.05
C LEU A 10 -0.64 -7.70 33.65
N ILE A 11 0.20 -6.94 34.38
CA ILE A 11 0.48 -5.53 34.07
C ILE A 11 1.15 -5.38 32.70
N HIS A 12 2.08 -6.26 32.33
CA HIS A 12 2.74 -6.21 31.02
C HIS A 12 1.76 -6.54 29.87
N THR A 13 0.85 -7.51 30.09
CA THR A 13 -0.19 -7.87 29.11
C THR A 13 -1.26 -6.79 28.96
N TYR A 14 -1.63 -6.13 30.07
CA TYR A 14 -2.53 -4.96 30.04
C TYR A 14 -1.87 -3.76 29.36
N CYS A 15 -0.59 -3.48 29.63
CA CYS A 15 0.15 -2.39 28.99
C CYS A 15 0.31 -2.59 27.46
N LEU A 16 0.54 -3.84 27.01
CA LEU A 16 0.51 -4.18 25.57
C LEU A 16 -0.88 -3.94 24.96
N LYS A 17 -1.96 -4.32 25.64
CA LYS A 17 -3.34 -4.13 25.16
C LYS A 17 -3.72 -2.64 25.06
N THR A 18 -3.34 -1.81 26.04
CA THR A 18 -3.63 -0.38 26.00
C THR A 18 -2.81 0.35 24.92
N THR A 19 -1.57 -0.08 24.67
CA THR A 19 -0.74 0.47 23.59
C THR A 19 -1.30 0.14 22.20
N VAL A 20 -1.82 -1.08 22.01
CA VAL A 20 -2.53 -1.47 20.77
C VAL A 20 -3.84 -0.68 20.61
N MET A 21 -4.58 -0.44 21.69
CA MET A 21 -5.80 0.38 21.64
C MET A 21 -5.55 1.86 21.35
N ILE A 22 -4.47 2.45 21.85
CA ILE A 22 -4.11 3.84 21.55
C ILE A 22 -3.63 3.98 20.10
N GLN A 23 -2.95 2.98 19.55
CA GLN A 23 -2.60 2.91 18.11
C GLN A 23 -3.85 2.81 17.21
N ILE A 24 -4.91 2.13 17.65
CA ILE A 24 -6.21 2.10 16.94
C ILE A 24 -6.86 3.50 16.90
N GLN A 25 -6.73 4.28 17.97
CA GLN A 25 -7.36 5.61 18.06
C GLN A 25 -6.71 6.64 17.12
N ILE A 26 -5.38 6.59 16.94
CA ILE A 26 -4.67 7.49 16.02
C ILE A 26 -5.04 7.19 14.56
N ILE A 27 -5.16 5.90 14.20
CA ILE A 27 -5.58 5.46 12.86
C ILE A 27 -7.06 5.83 12.58
N CYS A 28 -7.94 5.80 13.59
CA CYS A 28 -9.34 6.22 13.41
C CYS A 28 -9.51 7.71 13.10
N CYS A 29 -8.58 8.58 13.53
CA CYS A 29 -8.64 10.01 13.27
C CYS A 29 -8.32 10.34 11.79
N ASP A 30 -7.31 9.68 11.23
CA ASP A 30 -6.86 9.88 9.84
C ASP A 30 -7.97 9.48 8.82
N ILE A 31 -8.81 8.48 9.14
CA ILE A 31 -9.86 7.99 8.23
C ILE A 31 -11.13 8.88 8.24
N LEU A 32 -11.38 9.64 9.30
CA LEU A 32 -12.53 10.55 9.33
C LEU A 32 -12.32 11.78 8.43
N PHE A 33 -11.08 12.16 8.15
CA PHE A 33 -10.74 13.27 7.25
C PHE A 33 -10.89 12.88 5.77
N GLN A 34 -10.50 11.66 5.39
CA GLN A 34 -10.61 11.13 4.02
C GLN A 34 -12.06 11.09 3.47
N LYS A 35 -13.07 10.89 4.33
CA LYS A 35 -14.50 10.97 3.95
C LYS A 35 -14.93 12.35 3.44
N SER A 36 -14.25 13.42 3.87
CA SER A 36 -14.57 14.78 3.45
C SER A 36 -14.15 15.06 2.00
N ILE A 37 -13.12 14.37 1.50
CA ILE A 37 -12.59 14.56 0.14
C ILE A 37 -13.45 13.81 -0.89
N PHE A 38 -13.90 12.58 -0.56
CA PHE A 38 -14.73 11.76 -1.46
C PHE A 38 -16.03 12.45 -1.90
N ARG A 39 -16.65 13.25 -1.02
CA ARG A 39 -17.90 13.96 -1.33
C ARG A 39 -17.71 15.09 -2.36
N ASN A 40 -16.51 15.63 -2.51
CA ASN A 40 -16.25 16.73 -3.44
C ASN A 40 -15.84 16.27 -4.84
N ILE A 41 -15.17 15.12 -4.98
CA ILE A 41 -14.63 14.65 -6.27
C ILE A 41 -15.74 14.10 -7.20
N GLN A 42 -16.78 13.44 -6.67
CA GLN A 42 -17.89 12.92 -7.49
C GLN A 42 -18.76 13.99 -8.16
N CYS A 43 -18.62 15.26 -7.79
CA CYS A 43 -19.43 16.35 -8.38
C CYS A 43 -18.82 16.93 -9.67
N GLU A 44 -17.51 16.73 -9.91
CA GLU A 44 -16.78 17.42 -10.97
C GLU A 44 -16.76 16.64 -12.30
N SER A 45 -16.92 15.31 -12.26
CA SER A 45 -16.89 14.44 -13.44
C SER A 45 -18.22 14.32 -14.20
N ALA A 46 -19.33 14.89 -13.70
CA ALA A 46 -20.68 14.68 -14.25
C ALA A 46 -21.12 15.67 -15.34
N ARG A 47 -20.22 16.46 -15.96
CA ARG A 47 -20.60 17.57 -16.85
C ARG A 47 -20.24 17.45 -18.32
N ASP A 48 -19.46 16.47 -18.75
CA ASP A 48 -19.00 16.45 -20.14
C ASP A 48 -19.09 15.05 -20.73
N GLU A 49 -20.20 14.77 -21.43
CA GLU A 49 -20.25 13.81 -22.53
C GLU A 49 -21.62 13.89 -23.22
N ARG A 50 -21.70 14.72 -24.27
CA ARG A 50 -22.84 14.79 -25.19
C ARG A 50 -22.37 14.49 -26.62
N GLY A 51 -22.63 13.27 -27.07
CA GLY A 51 -22.94 12.95 -28.47
C GLY A 51 -21.85 12.27 -29.31
N ARG A 52 -22.11 11.01 -29.72
CA ARG A 52 -22.47 10.64 -31.12
C ARG A 52 -22.61 9.12 -31.28
N GLU A 53 -23.72 8.73 -31.87
CA GLU A 53 -24.06 7.35 -32.29
C GLU A 53 -23.34 6.94 -33.57
N GLY A 54 -23.14 5.62 -33.73
CA GLY A 54 -22.70 4.99 -34.97
C GLY A 54 -22.54 3.47 -34.82
N GLU A 55 -23.57 2.73 -35.18
CA GLU A 55 -23.63 1.26 -35.23
C GLU A 55 -22.73 0.66 -36.32
N ARG A 56 -22.19 -0.56 -36.09
CA ARG A 56 -22.35 -1.74 -36.98
C ARG A 56 -21.76 -3.01 -36.39
N GLU A 57 -22.46 -4.10 -36.71
CA GLU A 57 -22.44 -5.44 -36.13
C GLU A 57 -21.27 -6.34 -36.59
N GLY A 58 -20.99 -7.35 -35.76
CA GLY A 58 -20.69 -8.70 -36.23
C GLY A 58 -19.22 -9.12 -36.28
N SER A 59 -18.74 -9.80 -35.22
CA SER A 59 -18.22 -11.17 -35.33
C SER A 59 -17.82 -11.69 -33.94
N GLN A 60 -18.45 -12.79 -33.53
CA GLN A 60 -18.11 -13.54 -32.33
C GLN A 60 -16.73 -14.19 -32.50
N MET A 61 -15.78 -13.81 -31.65
CA MET A 61 -14.62 -14.63 -31.31
C MET A 61 -14.61 -14.74 -29.80
N ALA A 62 -14.63 -15.96 -29.27
CA ALA A 62 -14.44 -16.23 -27.85
C ALA A 62 -13.01 -15.81 -27.47
N ALA A 63 -12.85 -14.54 -27.11
CA ALA A 63 -11.65 -14.06 -26.45
C ALA A 63 -11.66 -14.69 -25.05
N ALA A 64 -10.63 -15.48 -24.75
CA ALA A 64 -10.25 -15.69 -23.37
C ALA A 64 -10.22 -14.31 -22.71
N ILE A 65 -10.98 -14.13 -21.63
CA ILE A 65 -10.95 -12.91 -20.83
C ILE A 65 -9.57 -12.88 -20.19
N SER A 66 -8.59 -12.35 -20.90
CA SER A 66 -7.37 -11.84 -20.30
C SER A 66 -7.84 -10.78 -19.32
N PRO A 67 -7.48 -10.85 -18.02
CA PRO A 67 -7.75 -9.74 -17.13
C PRO A 67 -7.19 -8.49 -17.80
N ALA A 68 -8.00 -7.43 -17.91
CA ALA A 68 -7.59 -6.18 -18.53
C ALA A 68 -6.30 -5.73 -17.84
N MET A 69 -5.16 -5.94 -18.49
CA MET A 69 -3.87 -5.52 -17.97
C MET A 69 -3.82 -4.01 -18.18
N GLY A 70 -3.87 -3.27 -17.08
CA GLY A 70 -3.80 -1.82 -17.17
C GLY A 70 -2.38 -1.33 -17.48
N PRO A 71 -2.21 -0.03 -17.78
CA PRO A 71 -0.94 0.50 -18.24
C PRO A 71 0.08 0.70 -17.11
N HIS A 72 -0.32 0.54 -15.85
CA HIS A 72 0.46 1.01 -14.71
C HIS A 72 1.41 -0.05 -14.15
N ASN A 73 2.61 0.42 -13.81
CA ASN A 73 3.63 -0.34 -13.11
C ASN A 73 3.92 0.35 -11.78
N VAL A 74 3.83 -0.37 -10.67
CA VAL A 74 4.04 0.19 -9.33
C VAL A 74 5.15 -0.57 -8.62
N PHE A 75 6.20 0.12 -8.21
CA PHE A 75 7.26 -0.41 -7.37
C PHE A 75 6.84 -0.40 -5.89
N VAL A 76 6.79 -1.58 -5.30
CA VAL A 76 6.44 -1.82 -3.91
C VAL A 76 7.65 -2.33 -3.14
N TYR A 77 7.84 -1.81 -1.94
CA TYR A 77 9.04 -2.06 -1.12
C TYR A 77 8.72 -2.37 0.35
N GLY A 78 7.44 -2.48 0.69
CA GLY A 78 6.96 -2.65 2.06
C GLY A 78 5.89 -3.74 2.17
N THR A 79 4.79 -3.41 2.84
CA THR A 79 3.71 -4.36 3.13
C THR A 79 3.01 -4.87 1.86
N LEU A 80 2.90 -4.03 0.82
CA LEU A 80 2.38 -4.40 -0.49
C LEU A 80 3.25 -5.40 -1.27
N MET A 81 4.42 -5.79 -0.77
CA MET A 81 5.17 -6.91 -1.35
C MET A 81 4.58 -8.29 -0.98
N ALA A 82 3.69 -8.34 0.01
CA ALA A 82 2.99 -9.55 0.42
C ALA A 82 1.75 -9.77 -0.43
N ASP A 83 1.75 -10.89 -1.16
CA ASP A 83 0.66 -11.30 -2.05
C ASP A 83 -0.67 -11.43 -1.29
N GLU A 84 -0.63 -11.81 -0.02
CA GLU A 84 -1.82 -11.91 0.84
C GLU A 84 -2.50 -10.55 1.08
N VAL A 85 -1.71 -9.47 1.17
CA VAL A 85 -2.24 -8.11 1.32
C VAL A 85 -2.80 -7.62 -0.01
N LEU A 86 -2.08 -7.85 -1.11
CA LEU A 86 -2.53 -7.50 -2.46
C LEU A 86 -3.84 -8.19 -2.83
N HIS A 87 -3.99 -9.47 -2.49
CA HIS A 87 -5.21 -10.22 -2.77
C HIS A 87 -6.42 -9.63 -2.04
N VAL A 88 -6.26 -9.15 -0.81
CA VAL A 88 -7.35 -8.50 -0.07
C VAL A 88 -7.70 -7.15 -0.70
N LEU A 89 -6.71 -6.36 -1.10
CA LEU A 89 -6.93 -5.02 -1.67
C LEU A 89 -7.50 -5.05 -3.09
N LEU A 90 -6.93 -5.89 -3.95
CA LEU A 90 -7.17 -5.86 -5.39
C LEU A 90 -8.03 -7.03 -5.86
N THR A 91 -8.45 -7.93 -4.96
CA THR A 91 -9.16 -9.20 -5.26
C THR A 91 -8.39 -10.19 -6.16
N ARG A 92 -7.15 -9.85 -6.50
CA ARG A 92 -6.19 -10.66 -7.27
C ARG A 92 -4.77 -10.32 -6.84
N VAL A 93 -3.80 -11.07 -7.34
CA VAL A 93 -2.38 -10.73 -7.20
C VAL A 93 -1.86 -10.33 -8.58
N PRO A 94 -1.47 -9.05 -8.79
CA PRO A 94 -0.86 -8.63 -10.04
C PRO A 94 0.42 -9.39 -10.35
N SER A 95 0.73 -9.54 -11.65
CA SER A 95 2.02 -10.09 -12.06
C SER A 95 3.12 -9.20 -11.49
N SER A 96 4.16 -9.82 -10.90
CA SER A 96 5.24 -9.07 -10.30
C SER A 96 6.60 -9.69 -10.58
N SER A 97 7.62 -8.84 -10.56
CA SER A 97 9.02 -9.26 -10.67
C SER A 97 9.86 -8.55 -9.61
N PRO A 98 10.92 -9.19 -9.07
CA PRO A 98 11.89 -8.51 -8.23
C PRO A 98 12.45 -7.27 -8.95
N ALA A 99 12.71 -6.21 -8.20
CA ALA A 99 13.29 -5.00 -8.73
C ALA A 99 14.12 -4.27 -7.67
N LEU A 100 15.06 -3.45 -8.13
CA LEU A 100 15.91 -2.60 -7.32
C LEU A 100 15.64 -1.13 -7.63
N LEU A 101 15.44 -0.33 -6.59
CA LEU A 101 15.32 1.12 -6.71
C LEU A 101 16.62 1.78 -6.21
N PRO A 102 17.48 2.28 -7.12
CA PRO A 102 18.72 2.96 -6.75
C PRO A 102 18.46 4.38 -6.22
N ASN A 103 19.38 4.89 -5.43
CA ASN A 103 19.35 6.22 -4.79
C ASN A 103 18.19 6.42 -3.81
N PHE A 104 17.70 5.33 -3.20
CA PHE A 104 16.72 5.36 -2.12
C PHE A 104 17.18 4.51 -0.95
N HIS A 105 16.66 4.84 0.23
CA HIS A 105 16.90 4.12 1.47
C HIS A 105 15.59 3.82 2.17
N ARG A 106 15.42 2.56 2.61
CA ARG A 106 14.21 2.08 3.27
C ARG A 106 14.42 2.07 4.79
N LEU A 107 13.55 2.74 5.51
CA LEU A 107 13.64 2.94 6.96
C LEU A 107 12.38 2.45 7.66
N SER A 108 12.52 2.06 8.94
CA SER A 108 11.36 1.86 9.81
C SER A 108 10.87 3.20 10.36
N ILE A 109 9.61 3.26 10.77
CA ILE A 109 8.97 4.46 11.33
C ILE A 109 8.44 4.10 12.72
N LYS A 110 8.73 4.89 13.75
CA LYS A 110 8.30 4.57 15.12
C LYS A 110 6.78 4.52 15.20
N GLY A 111 6.27 3.50 15.89
CA GLY A 111 4.83 3.28 16.03
C GLY A 111 4.14 2.76 14.77
N ARG A 112 4.84 2.55 13.64
CA ARG A 112 4.27 1.99 12.42
C ARG A 112 4.96 0.68 12.07
N VAL A 113 4.20 -0.23 11.47
CA VAL A 113 4.70 -1.55 11.05
C VAL A 113 5.12 -1.56 9.57
N TYR A 114 4.86 -0.49 8.84
CA TYR A 114 5.22 -0.34 7.42
C TYR A 114 6.38 0.66 7.25
N PRO A 115 7.20 0.49 6.21
CA PRO A 115 8.42 1.29 6.02
C PRO A 115 8.17 2.60 5.27
N ALA A 116 9.13 3.51 5.39
CA ALA A 116 9.29 4.67 4.51
C ALA A 116 10.46 4.44 3.54
N ILE A 117 10.43 5.07 2.37
CA ILE A 117 11.63 5.30 1.55
C ILE A 117 11.91 6.78 1.39
N LEU A 118 13.20 7.11 1.38
CA LEU A 118 13.71 8.47 1.19
C LEU A 118 14.81 8.45 0.13
N ALA A 119 14.94 9.56 -0.60
CA ALA A 119 16.05 9.75 -1.51
C ALA A 119 17.37 9.75 -0.72
N LYS A 120 18.29 8.86 -1.11
CA LYS A 120 19.61 8.74 -0.50
C LYS A 120 20.59 8.15 -1.52
N GLU A 121 21.57 8.95 -1.92
CA GLU A 121 22.60 8.52 -2.87
C GLU A 121 23.34 7.26 -2.38
N ASN A 122 23.74 6.42 -3.32
CA ASN A 122 24.52 5.20 -3.08
C ASN A 122 23.83 4.17 -2.17
N LYS A 123 22.52 4.28 -1.97
CA LYS A 123 21.67 3.26 -1.35
C LYS A 123 20.72 2.69 -2.39
N THR A 124 20.32 1.44 -2.19
CA THR A 124 19.41 0.73 -3.09
C THR A 124 18.38 0.01 -2.26
N VAL A 125 17.10 0.14 -2.65
CA VAL A 125 15.99 -0.57 -2.02
C VAL A 125 15.62 -1.77 -2.88
N SER A 126 15.63 -2.96 -2.28
CA SER A 126 15.09 -4.16 -2.90
C SER A 126 13.58 -4.26 -2.66
N GLY A 127 12.84 -4.51 -3.74
CA GLY A 127 11.39 -4.66 -3.70
C GLY A 127 10.86 -5.51 -4.86
N LYS A 128 9.61 -5.28 -5.22
CA LYS A 128 8.95 -5.87 -6.39
C LYS A 128 8.34 -4.75 -7.23
N VAL A 129 8.26 -4.96 -8.54
CA VAL A 129 7.35 -4.17 -9.38
C VAL A 129 6.10 -4.99 -9.66
N LEU A 130 4.94 -4.40 -9.37
CA LEU A 130 3.64 -4.90 -9.79
C LEU A 130 3.36 -4.35 -11.18
N LYS A 131 2.95 -5.23 -12.11
CA LYS A 131 2.72 -4.90 -13.51
C LYS A 131 1.26 -5.08 -13.88
N GLY A 132 0.77 -4.25 -14.79
CA GLY A 132 -0.55 -4.42 -15.35
C GLY A 132 -1.67 -3.98 -14.41
N LEU A 133 -1.46 -2.93 -13.62
CA LEU A 133 -2.50 -2.37 -12.76
C LEU A 133 -3.43 -1.49 -13.60
N THR A 134 -4.73 -1.68 -13.42
CA THR A 134 -5.78 -0.82 -13.97
C THR A 134 -5.85 0.50 -13.22
N ASP A 135 -6.51 1.51 -13.80
CA ASP A 135 -6.72 2.81 -13.13
C ASP A 135 -7.43 2.65 -11.78
N ALA A 136 -8.46 1.79 -11.71
CA ALA A 136 -9.20 1.54 -10.49
C ALA A 136 -8.36 0.87 -9.39
N GLU A 137 -7.46 -0.05 -9.77
CA GLU A 137 -6.54 -0.67 -8.81
C GLU A 137 -5.48 0.31 -8.34
N LEU A 138 -5.01 1.19 -9.23
CA LEU A 138 -4.08 2.24 -8.87
C LEU A 138 -4.73 3.23 -7.89
N GLU A 139 -5.96 3.66 -8.14
CA GLU A 139 -6.75 4.50 -7.22
C GLU A 139 -7.00 3.79 -5.88
N MET A 140 -7.18 2.46 -5.90
CA MET A 140 -7.31 1.69 -4.67
C MET A 140 -6.01 1.72 -3.86
N LEU A 141 -4.85 1.63 -4.51
CA LEU A 141 -3.57 1.80 -3.84
C LEU A 141 -3.41 3.23 -3.30
N ASP A 142 -3.78 4.25 -4.05
CA ASP A 142 -3.74 5.64 -3.57
C ASP A 142 -4.60 5.85 -2.33
N THR A 143 -5.79 5.27 -2.31
CA THR A 143 -6.72 5.38 -1.18
C THR A 143 -6.26 4.58 0.03
N PHE A 144 -5.54 3.47 -0.21
CA PHE A 144 -4.99 2.64 0.85
C PHE A 144 -3.74 3.27 1.49
N GLU A 145 -2.93 3.95 0.68
CA GLU A 145 -1.75 4.68 1.14
C GLU A 145 -2.17 5.99 1.85
N ASP A 146 -1.47 6.33 2.93
CA ASP A 146 -1.74 7.54 3.73
C ASP A 146 -1.26 8.80 2.98
N GLU A 147 -1.83 9.97 3.29
CA GLU A 147 -1.47 11.28 2.69
C GLU A 147 0.01 11.66 2.89
N ARG A 148 0.68 10.96 3.82
CA ARG A 148 2.10 11.11 4.13
C ARG A 148 2.99 10.54 3.03
N TYR A 149 2.46 9.75 2.11
CA TYR A 149 3.18 9.28 0.95
C TYR A 149 2.81 10.09 -0.30
N ILE A 150 3.81 10.39 -1.11
CA ILE A 150 3.65 11.05 -2.40
C ILE A 150 3.99 10.03 -3.47
N ARG A 151 3.04 9.77 -4.37
CA ARG A 151 3.31 8.94 -5.55
C ARG A 151 4.26 9.68 -6.50
N LYS A 152 5.37 9.03 -6.85
CA LYS A 152 6.40 9.57 -7.74
C LYS A 152 6.78 8.56 -8.81
N SER A 153 7.04 9.04 -10.03
CA SER A 153 7.69 8.25 -11.05
C SER A 153 9.15 8.02 -10.67
N VAL A 154 9.59 6.77 -10.66
CA VAL A 154 10.94 6.34 -10.34
C VAL A 154 11.47 5.39 -11.42
N GLU A 155 12.79 5.37 -11.58
CA GLU A 155 13.47 4.40 -12.46
C GLU A 155 13.97 3.22 -11.61
N ILE A 156 13.47 2.03 -11.91
CA ILE A 156 13.86 0.78 -11.23
C ILE A 156 14.69 -0.10 -12.16
N SER A 157 15.47 -1.00 -11.58
CA SER A 157 16.26 -2.03 -12.27
C SER A 157 15.59 -3.39 -12.06
N LEU A 158 15.14 -4.06 -13.12
CA LEU A 158 14.58 -5.42 -13.01
C LEU A 158 15.69 -6.47 -12.88
N ASP A 159 16.82 -6.20 -13.51
CA ASP A 159 18.06 -6.95 -13.41
C ASP A 159 19.26 -5.98 -13.50
N LYS A 160 20.47 -6.46 -13.81
CA LYS A 160 21.66 -5.61 -13.89
C LYS A 160 21.65 -4.62 -15.06
N SER A 161 20.75 -4.75 -16.03
CA SER A 161 20.80 -3.95 -17.27
C SER A 161 19.47 -3.37 -17.73
N GLU A 162 18.34 -3.99 -17.38
CA GLU A 162 17.01 -3.53 -17.75
C GLU A 162 16.48 -2.53 -16.72
N LYS A 163 16.22 -1.32 -17.22
CA LYS A 163 15.58 -0.25 -16.48
C LYS A 163 14.13 -0.10 -16.90
N LEU A 164 13.26 0.15 -15.94
CA LEU A 164 11.83 0.36 -16.14
C LEU A 164 11.37 1.59 -15.37
N LEU A 165 10.49 2.40 -15.97
CA LEU A 165 9.77 3.44 -15.24
C LEU A 165 8.57 2.82 -14.53
N ALA A 166 8.44 3.13 -13.24
CA ALA A 166 7.34 2.71 -12.39
C ALA A 166 6.96 3.83 -11.43
N GLU A 167 5.77 3.77 -10.88
CA GLU A 167 5.34 4.64 -9.79
C GLU A 167 5.74 4.04 -8.44
N ALA A 168 6.09 4.87 -7.48
CA ALA A 168 6.37 4.45 -6.10
C ALA A 168 5.82 5.49 -5.12
N TYR A 169 5.34 5.01 -3.98
CA TYR A 169 4.92 5.85 -2.86
C TYR A 169 6.15 6.25 -2.06
N VAL A 170 6.50 7.54 -2.00
CA VAL A 170 7.70 8.04 -1.30
C VAL A 170 7.30 8.84 -0.09
N TRP A 171 7.98 8.66 1.04
CA TRP A 171 7.66 9.38 2.28
C TRP A 171 7.87 10.88 2.09
N SER A 172 6.87 11.68 2.44
CA SER A 172 6.86 13.13 2.21
C SER A 172 7.79 13.90 3.15
N ASN A 173 7.87 13.48 4.43
CA ASN A 173 8.63 14.18 5.46
C ASN A 173 10.05 13.61 5.58
N VAL A 174 11.01 14.24 4.90
CA VAL A 174 12.41 13.77 4.86
C VAL A 174 13.14 13.89 6.19
N ASP A 175 12.70 14.81 7.07
CA ASP A 175 13.32 15.10 8.36
C ASP A 175 12.54 14.50 9.54
N ASP A 176 11.72 13.49 9.27
CA ASP A 176 10.88 12.87 10.30
C ASP A 176 11.74 12.19 11.40
N PRO A 177 11.65 12.66 12.66
CA PRO A 177 12.46 12.15 13.77
C PRO A 177 12.06 10.73 14.20
N ASP A 178 10.95 10.22 13.69
CA ASP A 178 10.48 8.86 13.93
C ASP A 178 11.04 7.86 12.92
N LEU A 179 11.78 8.31 11.92
CA LEU A 179 12.53 7.41 11.03
C LEU A 179 13.73 6.80 11.75
N TYR A 180 13.86 5.49 11.70
CA TYR A 180 14.95 4.77 12.35
C TYR A 180 15.21 3.41 11.72
N GLY A 181 16.47 2.98 11.75
CA GLY A 181 16.87 1.61 11.43
C GLY A 181 16.52 1.13 10.02
N GLU A 182 17.03 -0.06 9.69
CA GLU A 182 16.64 -0.75 8.46
C GLU A 182 15.31 -1.48 8.68
N TRP A 183 14.45 -1.49 7.66
CA TRP A 183 13.23 -2.30 7.68
C TRP A 183 13.42 -3.60 6.90
N VAL A 184 13.08 -4.72 7.54
CA VAL A 184 13.30 -6.08 7.01
C VAL A 184 11.95 -6.76 6.74
N PHE A 185 11.70 -7.08 5.46
CA PHE A 185 10.43 -7.66 5.03
C PHE A 185 10.12 -9.01 5.68
N GLU A 186 11.10 -9.91 5.74
CA GLU A 186 10.89 -11.26 6.28
C GLU A 186 10.52 -11.23 7.77
N GLU A 187 11.14 -10.32 8.53
CA GLU A 187 10.80 -10.12 9.94
C GLU A 187 9.37 -9.56 10.09
N TRP A 188 9.03 -8.55 9.30
CA TRP A 188 7.68 -8.01 9.28
C TRP A 188 6.63 -9.07 8.90
N LYS A 189 6.89 -9.85 7.84
CA LYS A 189 5.96 -10.89 7.38
C LYS A 189 5.74 -11.93 8.47
N ARG A 190 6.80 -12.37 9.16
CA ARG A 190 6.70 -13.32 10.27
C ARG A 190 5.90 -12.77 11.46
N LEU A 191 6.08 -11.49 11.80
CA LEU A 191 5.52 -10.91 13.03
C LEU A 191 4.13 -10.29 12.85
N HIS A 192 3.81 -9.78 11.67
CA HIS A 192 2.70 -8.84 11.50
C HIS A 192 1.71 -9.21 10.39
N ILE A 193 1.98 -10.19 9.53
CA ILE A 193 1.16 -10.44 8.34
C ILE A 193 -0.32 -10.72 8.66
N ASN A 194 -0.61 -11.54 9.67
CA ASN A 194 -1.99 -11.92 10.02
C ASN A 194 -2.81 -10.73 10.54
N ASP A 195 -2.21 -9.93 11.42
CA ASP A 195 -2.83 -8.72 11.95
C ASP A 195 -3.02 -7.69 10.84
N TYR A 196 -2.04 -7.58 9.93
CA TYR A 196 -2.10 -6.65 8.82
C TYR A 196 -3.20 -7.04 7.82
N ILE A 197 -3.32 -8.32 7.44
CA ILE A 197 -4.43 -8.83 6.61
C ILE A 197 -5.77 -8.49 7.24
N THR A 198 -5.92 -8.67 8.55
CA THR A 198 -7.16 -8.36 9.27
C THR A 198 -7.48 -6.87 9.17
N LYS A 199 -6.48 -6.00 9.34
CA LYS A 199 -6.64 -4.55 9.16
C LYS A 199 -7.03 -4.20 7.72
N THR A 200 -6.39 -4.82 6.73
CA THR A 200 -6.70 -4.61 5.32
C THR A 200 -8.14 -5.02 5.00
N LYS A 201 -8.63 -6.15 5.55
CA LYS A 201 -10.04 -6.55 5.38
C LYS A 201 -11.01 -5.53 5.96
N ASN A 202 -10.74 -5.07 7.19
CA ASN A 202 -11.57 -4.02 7.82
C ASN A 202 -11.56 -2.71 7.01
N PHE A 203 -10.44 -2.38 6.36
CA PHE A 203 -10.39 -1.25 5.43
C PHE A 203 -11.31 -1.49 4.22
N MET A 204 -11.22 -2.65 3.57
CA MET A 204 -12.06 -3.01 2.41
C MET A 204 -13.56 -2.99 2.75
N GLU A 205 -13.95 -3.48 3.92
CA GLU A 205 -15.34 -3.44 4.38
C GLU A 205 -15.88 -2.00 4.54
N ARG A 206 -15.01 -1.05 4.90
CA ARG A 206 -15.41 0.35 5.11
C ARG A 206 -15.56 1.13 3.82
N ILE A 207 -14.86 0.75 2.76
CA ILE A 207 -14.94 1.38 1.44
C ILE A 207 -16.01 0.72 0.55
N GLY A 208 -16.20 -0.60 0.68
CA GLY A 208 -17.20 -1.36 -0.09
C GLY A 208 -18.60 -1.34 0.52
N GLY A 209 -18.74 -0.82 1.74
CA GLY A 209 -20.01 -0.70 2.46
C GLY A 209 -20.65 0.69 2.31
N ALA A 210 -21.43 0.86 1.23
CA ALA A 210 -22.56 1.78 1.13
C ALA A 210 -23.68 1.10 0.32
#